data_AF-A0A350ES73-F1
#
_entry.id   AF-A0A350ES73-F1
#
_cell.length_a   1.000
_cell.length_b   1.000
_cell.length_c   1.000
_cell.angle_alpha   90.00
_cell.angle_beta   90.00
_cell.angle_gamma   90.00
#
_symmetry.space_group_name_H-M   'P 1'
#
loop_
_entity.id
_entity.type
_entity.pdbx_description
1 polymer ?
#
loop_
_entity_poly.entity_id
_entity_poly.type
_entity_poly.pdbx_seq_one_letter_code
_entity_poly.pdbx_strand_id
1 'polypeptide(L)'
;MTASVWLGDFTDEGEFDAHVKSDVEARLQLSTELWRVAEIAVEKEEKAIGELLSGFSHSEFFLDEAVATAKQKGIASASAALVVFYLALRDSPEVWGSLRLLGSFGKEA
;
A
#
# COMPACT_ATOMS: atom_id res chain seq x y z
N MET A 1 -2.72 14.08 8.28
CA MET A 1 -1.86 12.93 7.94
C MET A 1 -2.59 12.12 6.89
N THR A 2 -1.89 11.65 5.87
CA THR A 2 -2.46 10.84 4.78
C THR A 2 -1.66 9.54 4.62
N ALA A 3 -2.36 8.45 4.32
CA ALA A 3 -1.80 7.17 3.88
C ALA A 3 -2.36 6.86 2.50
N SER A 4 -1.49 6.50 1.56
CA SER A 4 -1.92 5.86 0.31
C SER A 4 -1.57 4.38 0.38
N VAL A 5 -2.55 3.53 0.10
CA VAL A 5 -2.44 2.07 0.26
C VAL A 5 -2.54 1.40 -1.09
N TRP A 6 -1.54 0.59 -1.42
CA TRP A 6 -1.59 -0.33 -2.54
C TRP A 6 -1.57 -1.77 -2.06
N LEU A 7 -2.29 -2.64 -2.77
CA LEU A 7 -2.38 -4.07 -2.51
C LEU A 7 -1.80 -4.87 -3.66
N GLY A 8 -1.20 -6.01 -3.38
CA GLY A 8 -0.69 -6.91 -4.41
C GLY A 8 -0.73 -8.36 -3.99
N ASP A 9 -0.43 -9.20 -4.98
CA ASP A 9 -0.44 -10.65 -4.87
C ASP A 9 1.00 -11.17 -5.05
N PHE A 10 1.84 -10.93 -4.05
CA PHE A 10 3.23 -11.41 -4.01
C PHE A 10 3.34 -12.57 -3.03
N THR A 11 4.17 -13.55 -3.33
CA THR A 11 4.36 -14.73 -2.45
C THR A 11 5.72 -14.76 -1.76
N ASP A 12 6.59 -13.79 -2.07
CA ASP A 12 7.96 -13.67 -1.59
C ASP A 12 8.37 -12.20 -1.44
N GLU A 13 9.07 -11.87 -0.35
CA GLU A 13 9.57 -10.52 -0.08
C GLU A 13 10.61 -10.06 -1.12
N GLY A 14 11.44 -10.96 -1.65
CA GLY A 14 12.43 -10.65 -2.67
C GLY A 14 11.80 -10.31 -4.03
N GLU A 15 10.71 -10.99 -4.40
CA GLU A 15 9.90 -10.65 -5.57
C GLU A 15 9.28 -9.26 -5.43
N PHE A 16 8.72 -8.96 -4.25
CA PHE A 16 8.18 -7.64 -3.93
C PHE A 16 9.25 -6.55 -4.02
N ASP A 17 10.40 -6.73 -3.37
CA ASP A 17 11.49 -5.76 -3.35
C ASP A 17 12.03 -5.47 -4.76
N ALA A 18 12.19 -6.50 -5.59
CA ALA A 18 12.63 -6.34 -6.97
C ALA A 18 11.64 -5.50 -7.80
N HIS A 19 10.34 -5.76 -7.63
CA HIS A 19 9.29 -5.03 -8.35
C HIS A 19 9.12 -3.60 -7.86
N VAL A 20 9.11 -3.39 -6.55
CA VAL A 20 8.97 -2.05 -5.97
C VAL A 20 10.17 -1.17 -6.32
N LYS A 21 11.39 -1.70 -6.22
CA LYS A 21 12.60 -0.95 -6.60
C LYS A 21 12.66 -0.61 -8.09
N SER A 22 12.28 -1.54 -8.96
CA SER A 22 12.32 -1.32 -10.41
C SER A 22 11.22 -0.37 -10.89
N ASP A 23 9.99 -0.52 -10.40
CA ASP A 23 8.82 0.12 -11.00
C ASP A 23 8.31 1.34 -10.20
N VAL A 24 8.42 1.31 -8.87
CA VAL A 24 7.87 2.35 -8.00
C VAL A 24 8.86 3.49 -7.81
N GLU A 25 10.11 3.18 -7.42
CA GLU A 25 11.14 4.22 -7.22
C GLU A 25 11.47 4.95 -8.53
N ALA A 26 11.54 4.22 -9.65
CA ALA A 26 11.83 4.81 -10.95
C ALA A 26 10.71 5.76 -11.45
N ARG A 27 9.44 5.46 -11.14
CA ARG A 27 8.29 6.29 -11.56
C ARG A 27 8.06 7.49 -10.66
N LEU A 28 8.27 7.33 -9.36
CA LEU A 28 7.98 8.38 -8.39
C LEU A 28 9.03 9.50 -8.38
N GLN A 29 10.23 9.26 -8.92
CA GLN A 29 11.34 10.21 -8.90
C GLN A 29 11.55 10.82 -7.50
N LEU A 30 11.35 10.01 -6.45
CA LEU A 30 11.45 10.51 -5.09
C LEU A 30 12.87 11.02 -4.85
N SER A 31 13.00 12.17 -4.19
CA SER A 31 14.29 12.65 -3.68
C SER A 31 14.81 11.82 -2.51
N THR A 32 14.03 10.84 -2.07
CA THR A 32 14.23 10.00 -0.89
C THR A 32 13.83 8.57 -1.23
N GLU A 33 14.60 7.61 -0.75
CA GLU A 33 14.34 6.18 -0.96
C GLU A 33 12.96 5.80 -0.43
N LEU A 34 12.21 4.96 -1.15
CA LEU A 34 10.80 4.68 -0.84
C LEU A 34 10.62 4.07 0.54
N TRP A 35 11.53 3.19 0.96
CA TRP A 35 11.52 2.54 2.27
C TRP A 35 11.62 3.52 3.46
N ARG A 36 12.00 4.78 3.23
CA ARG A 36 12.03 5.82 4.28
C ARG A 36 10.68 6.48 4.51
N VAL A 37 9.74 6.33 3.57
CA VAL A 37 8.43 6.99 3.59
C VAL A 37 7.27 6.01 3.43
N ALA A 38 7.58 4.72 3.28
CA ALA A 38 6.62 3.66 3.10
C ALA A 38 6.90 2.49 4.04
N GLU A 39 5.84 1.82 4.45
CA GLU A 39 5.88 0.51 5.10
C GLU A 39 5.35 -0.54 4.14
N ILE A 40 5.84 -1.77 4.30
CA ILE A 40 5.56 -2.90 3.42
C ILE A 40 5.20 -4.10 4.28
N ALA A 41 4.22 -4.88 3.84
CA ALA A 41 3.96 -6.22 4.32
C ALA A 41 3.83 -7.17 3.14
N VAL A 42 4.46 -8.34 3.23
CA VAL A 42 4.31 -9.45 2.29
C VAL A 42 4.10 -10.72 3.09
N GLU A 43 3.08 -11.47 2.71
CA GLU A 43 2.62 -12.67 3.39
C GLU A 43 2.62 -13.82 2.38
N LYS A 44 3.00 -15.00 2.84
CA LYS A 44 3.04 -16.18 1.97
C LYS A 44 1.65 -16.62 1.49
N GLU A 45 0.63 -16.34 2.31
CA GLU A 45 -0.78 -16.63 2.03
C GLU A 45 -1.57 -15.33 2.10
N GLU A 46 -2.62 -15.23 1.28
CA GLU A 46 -3.52 -14.08 1.33
C GLU A 46 -4.15 -13.94 2.71
N LYS A 47 -4.15 -12.71 3.24
CA LYS A 47 -4.83 -12.35 4.47
C LYS A 47 -6.03 -11.46 4.17
N ALA A 48 -7.01 -11.46 5.07
CA ALA A 48 -8.07 -10.47 5.01
C ALA A 48 -7.47 -9.06 5.07
N ILE A 49 -8.01 -8.11 4.29
CA ILE A 49 -7.43 -6.75 4.21
C ILE A 49 -7.28 -6.09 5.59
N GLY A 50 -8.24 -6.30 6.48
CA GLY A 50 -8.16 -5.79 7.85
C GLY A 50 -6.99 -6.39 8.65
N GLU A 51 -6.76 -7.70 8.51
CA GLU A 51 -5.65 -8.38 9.20
C GLU A 51 -4.30 -7.93 8.62
N LEU A 52 -4.19 -7.87 7.30
CA LEU A 52 -2.97 -7.42 6.61
C LEU A 52 -2.60 -5.99 7.02
N LEU A 53 -3.57 -5.06 7.00
CA LEU A 53 -3.31 -3.64 7.26
C LEU A 53 -3.16 -3.32 8.76
N SER A 54 -3.64 -4.17 9.67
CA SER A 54 -3.55 -3.95 11.12
C SER A 54 -2.12 -3.93 11.65
N GLY A 55 -1.18 -4.58 10.95
CA GLY A 55 0.23 -4.67 11.34
C GLY A 55 1.05 -3.41 11.03
N PHE A 56 0.51 -2.48 10.25
CA PHE A 56 1.20 -1.26 9.86
C PHE A 56 1.16 -0.21 10.95
N SER A 57 2.21 0.59 11.04
CA SER A 57 2.22 1.70 11.98
C SER A 57 1.10 2.68 11.65
N HIS A 58 0.49 3.24 12.71
CA HIS A 58 -0.61 4.20 12.57
C HIS A 58 -1.83 3.65 11.82
N SER A 59 -2.00 2.33 11.73
CA SER A 59 -3.18 1.72 11.08
C SER A 59 -4.49 2.26 11.66
N GLU A 60 -4.52 2.67 12.92
CA GLU A 60 -5.71 3.23 13.57
C GLU A 60 -6.33 4.45 12.85
N PHE A 61 -5.59 5.20 12.02
CA PHE A 61 -6.16 6.36 11.33
C PHE A 61 -6.79 6.06 9.96
N PHE A 62 -6.41 4.95 9.31
CA PHE A 62 -6.86 4.65 7.95
C PHE A 62 -7.53 3.28 7.80
N LEU A 63 -7.38 2.38 8.78
CA LEU A 63 -7.79 0.97 8.65
C LEU A 63 -9.29 0.83 8.36
N ASP A 64 -10.15 1.53 9.09
CA ASP A 64 -11.61 1.43 8.91
C ASP A 64 -12.05 1.89 7.51
N GLU A 65 -11.52 3.02 7.04
CA GLU A 65 -11.82 3.55 5.70
C GLU A 65 -11.23 2.67 4.59
N ALA A 66 -10.03 2.13 4.80
CA ALA A 66 -9.38 1.22 3.87
C ALA A 66 -10.16 -0.08 3.72
N VAL A 67 -10.61 -0.69 4.83
CA VAL A 67 -11.44 -1.89 4.83
C VAL A 67 -12.79 -1.63 4.17
N ALA A 68 -13.44 -0.49 4.47
CA ALA A 68 -14.69 -0.10 3.83
C ALA A 68 -14.53 0.06 2.30
N THR A 69 -13.42 0.68 1.87
CA THR A 69 -13.09 0.87 0.46
C THR A 69 -12.79 -0.46 -0.24
N ALA A 70 -12.04 -1.36 0.41
CA ALA A 70 -11.76 -2.69 -0.11
C ALA A 70 -13.05 -3.47 -0.37
N LYS A 71 -13.98 -3.42 0.60
CA LYS A 71 -15.31 -4.03 0.48
C LYS A 71 -16.12 -3.45 -0.68
N GLN A 72 -16.11 -2.13 -0.87
CA GLN A 72 -16.79 -1.48 -2.00
C GLN A 72 -16.19 -1.90 -3.35
N LYS A 73 -14.87 -2.11 -3.40
CA LYS A 73 -14.15 -2.58 -4.59
C LYS A 73 -14.20 -4.10 -4.80
N GLY A 74 -14.85 -4.85 -3.90
CA GLY A 74 -14.93 -6.30 -3.96
C GLY A 74 -13.61 -7.02 -3.66
N ILE A 75 -12.67 -6.35 -2.97
CA ILE A 75 -11.37 -6.89 -2.57
C ILE A 75 -11.51 -7.43 -1.14
N ALA A 76 -11.46 -8.75 -0.99
CA ALA A 76 -11.60 -9.40 0.31
C ALA A 76 -10.25 -9.66 1.01
N SER A 77 -9.23 -9.97 0.22
CA SER A 77 -7.92 -10.41 0.67
C SER A 77 -6.82 -9.93 -0.27
N ALA A 78 -5.59 -9.91 0.25
CA ALA A 78 -4.36 -9.66 -0.49
C ALA A 78 -3.20 -10.33 0.24
N SER A 79 -2.11 -10.63 -0.46
CA SER A 79 -0.90 -11.18 0.16
C SER A 79 0.20 -10.13 0.38
N ALA A 80 0.09 -8.94 -0.21
CA ALA A 80 1.01 -7.85 0.03
C ALA A 80 0.32 -6.49 0.12
N ALA A 81 0.93 -5.58 0.88
CA ALA A 81 0.51 -4.20 0.97
C ALA A 81 1.71 -3.25 1.05
N LEU A 82 1.58 -2.10 0.37
CA LEU A 82 2.48 -0.96 0.47
C LEU A 82 1.70 0.22 1.00
N VAL A 83 2.14 0.81 2.11
CA VAL A 83 1.52 1.99 2.71
C VAL A 83 2.50 3.13 2.70
N VAL A 84 2.20 4.19 1.94
CA VAL A 84 3.03 5.39 1.87
C VAL A 84 2.41 6.48 2.74
N PHE A 85 3.17 6.96 3.73
CA PHE A 85 2.73 8.02 4.63
C PHE A 85 3.27 9.39 4.20
N TYR A 86 2.50 10.45 4.48
CA TYR A 86 2.89 11.87 4.34
C TYR A 86 3.10 12.42 2.93
N LEU A 87 3.27 11.56 1.92
CA LEU A 87 3.21 11.98 0.53
C LEU A 87 1.75 12.00 0.09
N ALA A 88 1.17 13.20 0.00
CA ALA A 88 0.00 13.42 -0.83
C ALA A 88 0.43 13.20 -2.28
N LEU A 89 0.48 11.94 -2.70
CA LEU A 89 0.71 11.53 -4.07
C LEU A 89 -0.54 11.93 -4.86
N ARG A 90 -0.61 13.22 -5.20
CA ARG A 90 -1.68 13.83 -6.03
C ARG A 90 -1.88 13.09 -7.35
N ASP A 91 -0.84 12.40 -7.81
CA ASP A 91 -0.82 11.54 -8.99
C ASP A 91 -0.45 10.09 -8.63
N SER A 92 -0.95 9.57 -7.50
CA SER A 92 -0.86 8.14 -7.16
C SER A 92 -1.40 7.32 -8.33
N PRO A 93 -0.57 6.57 -9.06
CA PRO A 93 -1.08 5.77 -10.15
C PRO A 93 -1.91 4.63 -9.57
N GLU A 94 -3.01 4.32 -10.28
CA GLU A 94 -3.91 3.24 -9.92
C GLU A 94 -3.21 1.88 -9.89
N VAL A 95 -2.10 1.75 -10.63
CA VAL A 95 -1.29 0.53 -10.73
C VAL A 95 0.20 0.86 -10.62
N TRP A 96 0.89 0.13 -9.75
CA TRP A 96 2.34 0.15 -9.54
C TRP A 96 2.93 -1.25 -9.71
N GLY A 97 3.34 -1.58 -10.93
CA GLY A 97 3.73 -2.96 -11.25
C GLY A 97 2.55 -3.90 -11.01
N SER A 98 2.69 -4.87 -10.11
CA SER A 98 1.61 -5.77 -9.68
C SER A 98 0.78 -5.23 -8.51
N LEU A 99 1.13 -4.06 -7.96
CA LEU A 99 0.37 -3.39 -6.90
C LEU A 99 -0.78 -2.56 -7.48
N ARG A 100 -1.94 -2.55 -6.82
CA ARG A 100 -3.12 -1.76 -7.19
C ARG A 100 -3.52 -0.83 -6.06
N LEU A 101 -3.82 0.42 -6.40
CA LEU A 101 -4.24 1.42 -5.44
C LEU A 101 -5.60 1.03 -4.84
N LEU A 102 -5.60 0.79 -3.54
CA LEU A 102 -6.82 0.66 -2.77
C LEU A 102 -7.46 2.04 -2.61
N GLY A 103 -6.68 3.02 -2.16
CA GLY A 103 -7.09 4.41 -2.01
C GLY A 103 -6.08 5.24 -1.23
N SER A 104 -6.36 6.53 -1.12
CA SER A 104 -5.66 7.46 -0.24
C SER A 104 -6.62 7.90 0.87
N PHE A 105 -6.18 7.73 2.11
CA PHE A 105 -6.96 7.88 3.32
C PHE A 105 -6.32 8.93 4.22
N GLY A 106 -7.12 9.72 4.90
CA GLY A 106 -6.64 10.74 5.82
C GLY A 106 -7.56 11.94 5.88
N LYS A 107 -7.47 12.69 6.97
CA LYS A 107 -8.20 13.94 7.11
C LYS A 107 -7.65 14.95 6.12
N GLU A 108 -8.47 15.38 5.16
CA GLU A 108 -8.31 16.69 4.55
C GLU A 108 -8.20 17.72 5.68
N ALA A 109 -7.17 18.56 5.61
CA ALA A 109 -7.05 19.72 6.50
C ALA A 109 -8.06 20.79 6.07
#